data_AF-A0A941ZGL6-F1
#
_entry.id   AF-A0A941ZGL6-F1
#
_cell.length_a   1.000
_cell.length_b   1.000
_cell.length_c   1.000
_cell.angle_alpha   90.00
_cell.angle_beta   90.00
_cell.angle_gamma   90.00
#
_symmetry.space_group_name_H-M   'P 1'
#
loop_
_entity.id
_entity.type
_entity.pdbx_description
1 polymer ?
#
loop_
_entity_poly.entity_id
_entity_poly.type
_entity_poly.pdbx_seq_one_letter_code
_entity_poly.pdbx_strand_id
1 'polypeptide(L)'
;MLFGVSALIVLYLAAIGIYHFEHEAQPDRYSSVFDSLWWAVATLTTVGYGDIYPITPGGRLFTFFVLVLGLGFVAVPSGLIASALSRVRAEEAAQREAAAERVQEHNWTD
;
A
#
# COMPACT_ATOMS: atom_id res chain seq x y z
N MET A 1 -2.48 8.66 -11.04
CA MET A 1 -3.48 9.61 -10.51
C MET A 1 -4.62 8.90 -9.77
N LEU A 2 -5.33 7.94 -10.38
CA LEU A 2 -6.44 7.23 -9.73
C LEU A 2 -6.11 6.61 -8.36
N PHE A 3 -5.01 5.86 -8.26
CA PHE A 3 -4.59 5.20 -7.01
C PHE A 3 -4.32 6.18 -5.85
N GLY A 4 -3.68 7.32 -6.15
CA GLY A 4 -3.41 8.35 -5.14
C GLY A 4 -4.71 9.00 -4.65
N VAL A 5 -5.62 9.31 -5.57
CA VAL A 5 -6.94 9.85 -5.20
C VAL A 5 -7.75 8.84 -4.38
N SER A 6 -7.75 7.56 -4.76
CA SER A 6 -8.44 6.53 -3.97
C SER A 6 -7.81 6.36 -2.58
N ALA A 7 -6.49 6.48 -2.45
CA ALA A 7 -5.81 6.42 -1.15
C ALA A 7 -6.25 7.59 -0.25
N LEU A 8 -6.32 8.81 -0.80
CA LEU A 8 -6.79 9.98 -0.05
C LEU A 8 -8.25 9.84 0.41
N ILE A 9 -9.13 9.32 -0.45
CA ILE A 9 -10.53 9.05 -0.10
C ILE A 9 -10.60 8.02 1.03
N VAL A 10 -9.87 6.93 0.94
CA VAL A 10 -9.86 5.87 1.96
C VAL A 10 -9.32 6.39 3.30
N LEU A 11 -8.24 7.18 3.28
CA LEU A 11 -7.70 7.81 4.49
C LEU A 11 -8.72 8.75 5.14
N TYR A 12 -9.41 9.57 4.35
CA TYR A 12 -10.44 10.48 4.86
C TYR A 12 -11.65 9.72 5.45
N LEU A 13 -12.12 8.68 4.78
CA LEU A 13 -13.21 7.83 5.28
C LEU A 13 -12.80 7.06 6.54
N ALA A 14 -11.55 6.57 6.61
CA ALA A 14 -11.01 5.93 7.81
C ALA A 14 -10.96 6.90 8.99
N ALA A 15 -10.53 8.16 8.75
CA ALA A 15 -10.49 9.21 9.76
C ALA A 15 -11.88 9.57 10.31
N ILE A 16 -12.88 9.75 9.44
CA ILE A 16 -14.25 10.02 9.88
C ILE A 16 -14.84 8.82 10.61
N GLY A 17 -14.65 7.61 10.06
CA GLY A 17 -15.20 6.39 10.63
C GLY A 17 -14.67 6.11 12.04
N ILE A 18 -13.34 6.21 12.23
CA ILE A 18 -12.75 5.98 13.55
C ILE A 18 -13.13 7.07 14.54
N TYR A 19 -13.20 8.33 14.10
CA TYR A 19 -13.65 9.45 14.93
C TYR A 19 -15.06 9.18 15.48
N HIS A 20 -15.96 8.71 14.62
CA HIS A 20 -17.33 8.37 15.03
C HIS A 20 -17.38 7.29 16.13
N PHE A 21 -16.50 6.28 16.08
CA PHE A 21 -16.48 5.21 17.08
C PHE A 21 -15.72 5.56 18.35
N GLU A 22 -14.69 6.39 18.28
CA GLU A 22 -13.73 6.58 19.38
C GLU A 22 -13.82 7.95 20.05
N HIS A 23 -14.42 8.97 19.41
CA HIS A 23 -14.45 10.33 19.98
C HIS A 23 -15.12 10.38 21.36
N GLU A 24 -16.25 9.69 21.54
CA GLU A 24 -16.94 9.67 22.83
C GLU A 24 -16.13 8.97 23.94
N ALA A 25 -15.37 7.93 23.58
CA ALA A 25 -14.57 7.15 24.54
C ALA A 25 -13.20 7.78 24.82
N GLN A 26 -12.65 8.51 23.86
CA GLN A 26 -11.31 9.10 23.89
C GLN A 26 -11.30 10.51 23.28
N PRO A 27 -12.02 11.47 23.84
CA PRO A 27 -12.19 12.81 23.25
C PRO A 27 -10.88 13.59 23.15
N ASP A 28 -9.91 13.33 24.03
CA ASP A 28 -8.61 14.00 24.00
C ASP A 28 -7.67 13.43 22.92
N ARG A 29 -7.85 12.15 22.53
CA ARG A 29 -7.01 11.47 21.53
C ARG A 29 -7.61 11.60 20.13
N TYR A 30 -8.92 11.40 20.01
CA TYR A 30 -9.68 11.57 18.77
C TYR A 30 -10.44 12.90 18.84
N SER A 31 -9.75 14.02 19.08
CA SER A 31 -10.38 15.33 19.31
C SER A 31 -10.97 15.95 18.05
N SER A 32 -10.35 15.69 16.90
CA SER A 32 -10.87 16.07 15.59
C SER A 32 -10.69 14.98 14.53
N VAL A 33 -11.34 15.17 13.38
CA VAL A 33 -11.12 14.32 12.20
C VAL A 33 -9.66 14.40 11.72
N PHE A 34 -8.97 15.53 11.94
CA PHE A 34 -7.55 15.66 11.56
C PHE A 34 -6.63 14.84 12.46
N ASP A 35 -6.91 14.76 13.76
CA ASP A 35 -6.17 13.88 14.68
C ASP A 35 -6.44 12.41 14.36
N SER A 36 -7.67 12.11 13.94
CA SER A 36 -8.06 10.78 13.44
C SER A 36 -7.39 10.43 12.11
N LEU A 37 -7.07 11.43 11.28
CA LEU A 37 -6.33 11.25 10.03
C LEU A 37 -4.87 10.86 10.29
N TRP A 38 -4.24 11.41 11.34
CA TRP A 38 -2.91 10.97 11.78
C TRP A 38 -2.91 9.47 12.11
N TRP A 39 -3.88 9.02 12.91
CA TRP A 39 -4.06 7.60 13.19
C TRP A 39 -4.29 6.78 11.91
N ALA A 40 -5.14 7.27 11.00
CA ALA A 40 -5.45 6.56 9.75
C ALA A 40 -4.21 6.40 8.87
N VAL A 41 -3.37 7.44 8.75
CA VAL A 41 -2.11 7.38 8.00
C VAL A 41 -1.15 6.39 8.65
N ALA A 42 -0.90 6.51 9.96
CA ALA A 42 0.02 5.62 10.67
C ALA A 42 -0.43 4.16 10.60
N THR A 43 -1.74 3.91 10.65
CA THR A 43 -2.33 2.56 10.60
C THR A 43 -2.29 1.99 9.18
N LEU A 44 -2.74 2.74 8.17
CA LEU A 44 -2.79 2.27 6.78
C LEU A 44 -1.39 2.02 6.20
N THR A 45 -0.40 2.80 6.64
CA THR A 45 1.01 2.62 6.25
C THR A 45 1.74 1.57 7.09
N THR A 46 1.04 0.91 8.02
CA THR A 46 1.58 -0.13 8.92
C THR A 46 2.67 0.36 9.89
N VAL A 47 2.83 1.68 10.06
CA VAL A 47 3.79 2.26 11.02
C VAL A 47 3.31 2.06 12.46
N GLY A 48 2.06 2.41 12.75
CA GLY A 48 1.40 2.12 14.02
C GLY A 48 2.15 2.58 15.27
N TYR A 49 2.39 3.90 15.41
CA TYR A 49 3.12 4.47 16.55
C TYR A 49 2.53 4.09 17.93
N GLY A 50 1.23 3.80 18.01
CA GLY A 50 0.56 3.37 19.24
C GLY A 50 0.23 4.50 20.22
N ASP A 51 0.44 5.75 19.81
CA ASP A 51 0.06 6.97 20.53
C ASP A 51 -1.47 7.21 20.52
N ILE A 52 -2.14 6.79 19.45
CA ILE A 52 -3.59 6.82 19.30
C ILE A 52 -4.01 5.43 18.78
N TYR A 53 -5.03 4.83 19.39
CA TYR A 53 -5.54 3.52 18.97
C TYR A 53 -6.97 3.30 19.48
N PRO A 54 -7.81 2.49 18.80
CA PRO A 54 -9.18 2.26 19.21
C PRO A 54 -9.29 1.40 20.47
N ILE A 55 -10.13 1.82 21.41
CA ILE A 55 -10.45 1.05 22.61
C ILE A 55 -11.87 0.48 22.59
N THR A 56 -12.76 1.05 21.76
CA THR A 56 -14.14 0.59 21.68
C THR A 56 -14.25 -0.71 20.86
N PRO A 57 -15.25 -1.58 21.15
CA PRO A 57 -15.50 -2.76 20.33
C PRO A 57 -15.78 -2.41 18.86
N GLY A 58 -16.55 -1.34 18.62
CA GLY A 58 -16.88 -0.86 17.28
C GLY A 58 -15.65 -0.34 16.54
N GLY A 59 -14.84 0.50 17.18
CA GLY A 59 -13.61 1.04 16.60
C GLY A 59 -12.59 -0.04 16.29
N ARG A 60 -12.46 -1.07 17.14
CA ARG A 60 -11.58 -2.23 16.87
C ARG A 60 -12.05 -3.06 15.67
N LEU A 61 -13.35 -3.34 15.58
CA LEU A 61 -13.92 -4.06 14.43
C LEU A 61 -13.77 -3.25 13.14
N PHE A 62 -14.01 -1.95 13.18
CA PHE A 62 -13.79 -1.05 12.05
C PHE A 62 -12.31 -1.05 11.61
N THR A 63 -11.40 -0.94 12.58
CA THR A 63 -9.95 -0.94 12.34
C THR A 63 -9.47 -2.23 11.70
N PHE A 64 -10.05 -3.38 12.05
CA PHE A 64 -9.75 -4.64 11.38
C PHE A 64 -9.97 -4.55 9.85
N PHE A 65 -11.08 -3.97 9.41
CA PHE A 65 -11.32 -3.75 7.97
C PHE A 65 -10.35 -2.75 7.36
N VAL A 66 -10.02 -1.66 8.08
CA VAL A 66 -9.02 -0.68 7.63
C VAL A 66 -7.65 -1.33 7.40
N LEU A 67 -7.23 -2.23 8.30
CA LEU A 67 -5.96 -2.97 8.17
C LEU A 67 -5.96 -3.89 6.94
N VAL A 68 -7.05 -4.63 6.70
CA VAL A 68 -7.18 -5.48 5.51
C VAL A 68 -7.10 -4.64 4.23
N LEU A 69 -7.76 -3.48 4.20
CA LEU A 69 -7.67 -2.54 3.07
C LEU A 69 -6.24 -2.00 2.90
N GLY A 70 -5.56 -1.65 4.01
CA GLY A 70 -4.18 -1.16 4.01
C GLY A 70 -3.21 -2.14 3.33
N LEU A 71 -3.33 -3.44 3.61
CA LEU A 71 -2.54 -4.47 2.94
C LEU A 71 -2.76 -4.47 1.42
N GLY A 72 -3.99 -4.30 0.97
CA GLY A 72 -4.32 -4.15 -0.45
C GLY A 72 -3.66 -2.92 -1.08
N PHE A 73 -3.66 -1.80 -0.37
CA PHE A 73 -3.01 -0.56 -0.82
C PHE A 73 -1.49 -0.69 -0.95
N VAL A 74 -0.83 -1.43 -0.05
CA VAL A 74 0.62 -1.68 -0.15
C VAL A 74 0.96 -2.67 -1.28
N ALA A 75 0.09 -3.64 -1.53
CA ALA A 75 0.30 -4.68 -2.53
C ALA A 75 0.29 -4.13 -3.98
N VAL A 76 -0.59 -3.17 -4.30
CA VAL A 76 -0.74 -2.63 -5.66
C VAL A 76 0.54 -1.98 -6.21
N PRO A 77 1.14 -0.95 -5.59
CA PRO A 77 2.35 -0.32 -6.10
C PRO A 77 3.53 -1.29 -6.10
N SER A 78 3.63 -2.15 -5.08
CA SER A 78 4.66 -3.19 -5.00
C SER A 78 4.56 -4.17 -6.17
N GLY A 79 3.34 -4.63 -6.49
CA GLY A 79 3.07 -5.51 -7.63
C GLY A 79 3.35 -4.86 -8.98
N LEU A 80 3.08 -3.56 -9.13
CA LEU A 80 3.41 -2.81 -10.34
C LEU A 80 4.93 -2.73 -10.56
N ILE A 81 5.69 -2.40 -9.51
CA ILE A 81 7.16 -2.35 -9.56
C ILE A 81 7.73 -3.74 -9.85
N ALA A 82 7.25 -4.76 -9.15
CA ALA A 82 7.68 -6.15 -9.37
C ALA A 82 7.42 -6.59 -10.83
N SER A 83 6.24 -6.30 -11.38
CA SER A 83 5.91 -6.61 -12.77
C SER A 83 6.83 -5.89 -13.76
N ALA A 84 7.11 -4.60 -13.53
CA ALA A 84 8.03 -3.84 -14.37
C ALA A 84 9.44 -4.44 -14.36
N LEU A 85 9.97 -4.78 -13.17
CA LEU A 85 11.28 -5.41 -13.04
C LEU A 85 11.31 -6.80 -13.68
N SER A 86 10.26 -7.60 -13.54
CA SER A 86 10.15 -8.91 -14.19
C SER A 86 10.18 -8.82 -15.72
N ARG A 87 9.53 -7.80 -16.31
CA ARG A 87 9.54 -7.56 -17.76
C ARG A 87 10.94 -7.23 -18.26
N VAL A 88 11.64 -6.31 -17.60
CA VAL A 88 13.02 -5.94 -17.97
C VAL A 88 13.94 -7.16 -17.94
N ARG A 89 13.85 -7.99 -16.90
CA ARG A 89 14.66 -9.22 -16.79
C ARG A 89 14.35 -10.22 -17.90
N ALA A 90 13.09 -10.36 -18.29
CA ALA A 90 12.69 -11.26 -19.39
C ALA A 90 13.22 -10.77 -20.75
N GLU A 91 13.17 -9.46 -21.00
CA GLU A 91 13.73 -8.85 -22.21
C GLU A 91 15.25 -9.01 -22.30
N GLU A 92 15.98 -8.79 -21.19
CA GLU A 92 17.43 -8.99 -21.14
C GLU A 92 17.83 -10.45 -21.40
N ALA A 93 17.06 -11.42 -20.88
CA ALA A 93 17.31 -12.84 -21.11
C ALA A 93 17.15 -13.20 -22.60
N ALA A 94 16.06 -12.76 -23.22
CA ALA A 94 15.82 -12.98 -24.65
C ALA A 94 16.90 -12.32 -25.54
N GLN A 95 17.36 -11.12 -25.18
CA GLN A 95 18.44 -10.44 -25.91
C GLN A 95 19.78 -11.18 -25.79
N ARG A 96 20.08 -11.77 -24.63
CA ARG A 96 21.30 -12.56 -24.41
C ARG A 96 21.28 -13.85 -25.23
N GLU A 97 20.14 -14.53 -25.29
CA GLU A 97 19.96 -15.72 -26.12
C GLU A 97 20.16 -15.39 -27.61
N ALA A 98 19.49 -14.36 -28.13
CA ALA A 98 19.65 -13.92 -29.51
C ALA A 98 21.08 -13.40 -29.83
N ALA A 99 21.79 -12.84 -28.85
CA ALA A 99 23.20 -12.48 -29.02
C ALA A 99 24.11 -13.71 -29.08
N ALA A 100 23.85 -14.73 -28.25
CA ALA A 100 24.60 -15.99 -28.26
C ALA A 100 24.40 -16.77 -29.58
N GLU A 101 23.18 -16.83 -30.09
CA GLU A 101 22.87 -17.45 -31.39
C GLU A 101 23.62 -16.77 -32.54
N ARG A 102 23.59 -15.43 -32.60
CA ARG A 102 24.32 -14.67 -33.63
C ARG A 102 25.84 -14.90 -33.59
N VAL A 103 26.41 -15.02 -32.39
CA VAL A 103 27.84 -15.32 -32.22
C VAL A 103 28.15 -16.74 -32.72
N GLN A 104 27.26 -17.71 -32.45
CA GLN A 104 27.44 -19.08 -32.91
C GLN A 104 27.30 -19.22 -34.43
N GLU A 105 26.31 -18.56 -35.04
CA GLU A 105 26.14 -18.53 -36.49
C GLU A 105 27.37 -17.95 -37.19
N HIS A 106 27.88 -16.81 -36.71
CA HIS A 106 29.06 -16.18 -37.29
C HIS A 106 30.30 -17.08 -37.24
N ASN A 107 30.50 -17.80 -36.13
CA ASN A 107 31.64 -18.71 -35.94
C ASN A 107 31.55 -20.02 -36.74
N TRP A 108 30.39 -20.36 -37.32
CA TRP A 108 30.23 -21.52 -38.21
C TRP A 108 30.37 -21.15 -39.70
N THR A 109 30.15 -19.88 -40.06
CA THR A 109 30.23 -19.39 -41.44
C THR A 109 31.64 -18.99 -41.90
N ASP A 110 32.60 -18.93 -40.99
CA ASP A 110 34.03 -18.66 -41.25
C ASP A 110 34.86 -19.97 -41.31
#